data_AF-A0A950BAL0-F1
#
_entry.id   AF-A0A950BAL0-F1
#
_cell.length_a   1.000
_cell.length_b   1.000
_cell.length_c   1.000
_cell.angle_alpha   90.00
_cell.angle_beta   90.00
_cell.angle_gamma   90.00
#
_symmetry.space_group_name_H-M   'P 1'
#
loop_
_entity.id
_entity.type
_entity.pdbx_description
1 polymer ?
#
loop_
_entity_poly.entity_id
_entity_poly.type
_entity_poly.pdbx_seq_one_letter_code
_entity_poly.pdbx_strand_id
1 'polypeptide(L)' 'MRCSSCESLLDAFVDAALEPGRAAAVAAHLESCRSCETLHRRLRVVDGLLMT' A
#
# COMPACT_ATOMS: atom_id res chain seq x y z
N MET A 1 3.53 -9.36 9.45
CA MET A 1 2.55 -9.05 8.39
C MET A 1 2.71 -10.04 7.24
N ARG A 2 1.61 -10.53 6.65
CA ARG A 2 1.61 -11.39 5.46
C ARG A 2 1.20 -10.57 4.23
N CYS A 3 1.70 -10.94 3.04
CA CYS A 3 1.40 -10.24 1.79
C CYS A 3 -0.11 -10.16 1.51
N SER A 4 -0.85 -11.25 1.70
CA SER A 4 -2.32 -11.28 1.47
C SER A 4 -3.08 -10.26 2.32
N SER A 5 -2.65 -10.02 3.57
CA SER A 5 -3.25 -8.97 4.39
C SER A 5 -2.76 -7.58 3.98
N CYS A 6 -1.54 -7.47 3.47
CA CYS A 6 -0.99 -6.22 2.97
C CYS A 6 -1.73 -5.76 1.71
N GLU A 7 -2.04 -6.66 0.79
CA GLU A 7 -2.80 -6.38 -0.44
C GLU A 7 -4.17 -5.78 -0.15
N SER A 8 -4.91 -6.31 0.84
CA SER A 8 -6.21 -5.72 1.24
C SER A 8 -6.08 -4.38 1.96
N LEU A 9 -4.93 -4.09 2.56
CA LEU A 9 -4.68 -2.83 3.27
C LEU A 9 -4.04 -1.77 2.34
N LEU A 10 -3.46 -2.19 1.22
CA LEU A 10 -2.74 -1.33 0.28
C LEU A 10 -3.66 -0.28 -0.37
N ASP A 11 -4.91 -0.64 -0.65
CA ASP A 11 -5.91 0.27 -1.21
C ASP A 11 -6.21 1.44 -0.24
N ALA A 12 -6.56 1.11 1.01
CA ALA A 12 -6.75 2.07 2.09
C ALA A 12 -5.46 2.84 2.44
N PHE A 13 -4.28 2.30 2.10
CA PHE A 13 -2.99 2.95 2.37
C PHE A 13 -2.71 4.04 1.35
N VAL A 14 -3.05 3.79 0.08
CA VAL A 14 -2.95 4.78 -1.01
C VAL A 14 -3.95 5.91 -0.80
N ASP A 15 -5.18 5.59 -0.37
CA ASP A 15 -6.22 6.59 -0.03
C ASP A 15 -5.96 7.35 1.29
N ALA A 16 -4.87 7.02 2.01
CA ALA A 16 -4.56 7.53 3.34
C ALA A 16 -5.69 7.34 4.38
N ALA A 17 -6.57 6.35 4.16
CA ALA A 17 -7.68 5.97 5.03
C ALA A 17 -7.28 4.99 6.17
N LEU A 18 -5.99 4.70 6.31
CA LEU A 18 -5.46 3.74 7.27
C LEU A 18 -5.04 4.39 8.60
N GLU A 19 -5.29 3.68 9.69
CA GLU A 19 -4.80 4.08 11.01
C GLU A 19 -3.26 4.17 11.02
N PRO A 20 -2.66 5.16 11.70
CA PRO A 20 -1.21 5.42 11.63
C PRO A 20 -0.36 4.22 12.06
N GLY A 21 -0.82 3.42 13.03
CA GLY A 21 -0.11 2.21 13.46
C GLY A 21 -0.08 1.11 12.39
N ARG A 22 -1.16 0.97 11.62
CA ARG A 22 -1.22 0.01 10.51
C ARG A 22 -0.48 0.54 9.28
N ALA A 23 -0.56 1.84 9.01
CA ALA A 23 0.21 2.49 7.96
C ALA A 23 1.72 2.28 8.14
N ALA A 24 2.24 2.44 9.37
CA ALA A 24 3.64 2.16 9.68
C ALA A 24 4.01 0.68 9.46
N ALA A 25 3.12 -0.25 9.81
CA ALA A 25 3.35 -1.68 9.59
C ALA A 25 3.37 -2.06 8.10
N VAL A 26 2.49 -1.47 7.30
CA VAL A 26 2.48 -1.60 5.83
C VAL A 26 3.77 -1.02 5.25
N ALA A 27 4.14 0.20 5.64
CA ALA A 27 5.36 0.85 5.17
C ALA A 27 6.62 -0.02 5.43
N ALA A 28 6.79 -0.50 6.66
CA ALA A 28 7.90 -1.39 7.01
C ALA A 28 7.88 -2.71 6.20
N HIS A 29 6.70 -3.23 5.86
CA HIS A 29 6.59 -4.41 5.02
C HIS A 29 6.97 -4.12 3.56
N LEU A 30 6.62 -2.95 3.03
CA LEU A 30 6.99 -2.53 1.68
C LEU A 30 8.52 -2.39 1.53
N GLU A 31 9.22 -1.99 2.59
CA GLU A 31 10.69 -1.94 2.60
C GLU A 31 11.34 -3.33 2.52
N SER A 32 10.68 -4.35 3.07
CA SER A 32 11.20 -5.72 3.10
C SER A 32 10.67 -6.61 1.96
N CYS A 33 9.50 -6.30 1.39
CA CYS A 33 8.83 -7.11 0.38
C CYS A 33 8.65 -6.37 -0.96
N ARG A 34 9.51 -6.70 -1.92
CA ARG A 34 9.44 -6.15 -3.30
C ARG A 34 8.12 -6.45 -4.02
N SER A 35 7.48 -7.58 -3.73
CA SER A 35 6.21 -7.95 -4.37
C SER A 35 5.11 -6.96 -3.98
N CYS A 36 5.02 -6.63 -2.69
CA CYS A 36 4.06 -5.66 -2.16
C CYS A 36 4.42 -4.23 -2.60
N GLU A 37 5.71 -3.87 -2.66
CA GLU A 37 6.17 -2.58 -3.18
C GLU A 37 5.77 -2.37 -4.65
N THR A 38 5.95 -3.39 -5.49
CA THR A 38 5.53 -3.33 -6.90
C THR A 38 4.02 -3.15 -7.02
N LEU A 39 3.24 -3.82 -6.17
CA LEU A 39 1.78 -3.73 -6.16
C LEU A 39 1.31 -2.33 -5.72
N HIS A 40 1.91 -1.80 -4.65
CA HIS A 40 1.69 -0.44 -4.17
C HIS A 40 1.97 0.60 -5.25
N ARG A 41 3.09 0.45 -5.97
CA ARG A 41 3.48 1.37 -7.04
C ARG A 41 2.44 1.38 -8.17
N ARG A 42 1.89 0.22 -8.53
CA ARG A 42 0.82 0.12 -9.54
C ARG A 42 -0.45 0.82 -9.07
N LEU A 43 -0.88 0.59 -7.84
CA LEU A 43 -2.06 1.23 -7.26
C LEU A 43 -1.91 2.76 -7.23
N ARG A 44 -0.74 3.27 -6.81
CA ARG A 44 -0.44 4.69 -6.77
C ARG A 44 -0.44 5.36 -8.15
N VAL A 45 -0.01 4.65 -9.19
CA VAL A 45 -0.06 5.15 -10.58
C VAL A 45 -1.51 5.23 -11.06
N VAL A 46 -2.34 4.24 -10.73
CA VAL A 46 -3.77 4.26 -11.08
C VAL A 46 -4.49 5.39 -10.37
N ASP A 47 -4.25 5.58 -9.08
CA ASP A 47 -4.80 6.70 -8.29
C ASP A 47 -4.39 8.07 -8.89
N GLY A 48 -3.11 8.24 -9.21
CA GLY A 48 -2.61 9.49 -9.84
C GLY A 48 -3.16 9.76 -11.25
N LEU A 49 -3.61 8.73 -11.97
CA LEU A 49 -4.25 8.86 -13.29
C LEU A 49 -5.73 9.22 -13.22
N LEU A 50 -6.41 8.96 -12.10
CA LEU A 50 -7.80 9.35 -11.88
C LEU A 50 -7.96 10.84 -11.56
N MET A 51 -6.87 11.55 -11.29
CA MET A 51 -6.86 12.98 -10.92
C MET A 51 -6.57 13.94 -12.09
N THR A 52 -6.65 13.48 -13.35
CA THR A 52 -6.49 14.30 -14.57
C THR A 52 -7.75 14.27 -15.42
#